data_AF-A0A919LHL8-F1
#
_entry.id   AF-A0A919LHL8-F1
#
_cell.length_a   1.000
_cell.length_b   1.000
_cell.length_c   1.000
_cell.angle_alpha   90.00
_cell.angle_beta   90.00
_cell.angle_gamma   90.00
#
_symmetry.space_group_name_H-M   'P 1'
#
loop_
_entity.id
_entity.type
_entity.pdbx_description
1 polymer ?
#
loop_
_entity_poly.entity_id
_entity_poly.type
_entity_poly.pdbx_seq_one_letter_code
_entity_poly.pdbx_strand_id
1 'polypeptide(L)'
;MHVGKGLRAVRTARGWSQERLIFEIERYARQHMLNVASSASLKTYVSEWENGRRVITERYAVILRPLLGVTDAELGGEPAHAIPQQADGYEDLLSRIDSARSVSDSMVSTFMDQTELLRTMDRQMGASGLVDQMNGHLAAMEDALTFAVLPGTRRPIATALAGAATLAAWQALDAGSVERAWRHYELAKRAAQDADAPQYLAHAMGEQAYVLGDAGPTRDGGGAHPRRAAHPQGAAVTPTSRLAERG
;
A
#
# COMPACT_ATOMS: atom_id res chain seq x y z
N MET A 1 39.02 23.70 16.32
CA MET A 1 38.76 22.28 16.00
C MET A 1 37.76 22.26 14.85
N HIS A 2 38.23 22.11 13.61
CA HIS A 2 37.35 22.11 12.44
C HIS A 2 36.58 20.79 12.41
N VAL A 3 35.36 20.79 12.93
CA VAL A 3 34.41 19.71 12.68
C VAL A 3 34.17 19.71 11.18
N GLY A 4 34.65 18.68 10.48
CA GLY A 4 34.38 18.53 9.05
C GLY A 4 32.88 18.55 8.83
N LYS A 5 32.42 19.36 7.87
CA LYS A 5 31.00 19.47 7.53
C LYS A 5 30.62 18.29 6.64
N GLY A 6 29.46 17.69 6.88
CA GLY A 6 28.94 16.57 6.10
C GLY A 6 28.91 15.23 6.87
N LEU A 7 27.97 14.37 6.50
CA LEU A 7 27.68 13.10 7.17
C LEU A 7 28.93 12.23 7.44
N ARG A 8 29.85 12.14 6.46
CA ARG A 8 31.08 11.34 6.58
C ARG A 8 31.98 11.83 7.70
N ALA A 9 32.13 13.15 7.82
CA ALA A 9 32.98 13.75 8.83
C ALA A 9 32.37 13.59 10.23
N VAL A 10 31.06 13.80 10.36
CA VAL A 10 30.32 13.61 11.62
C VAL A 10 30.38 12.15 12.09
N ARG A 11 30.19 11.19 11.17
CA ARG A 11 30.30 9.76 11.47
C ARG A 11 31.72 9.39 11.92
N THR A 12 32.73 9.84 11.18
CA THR A 12 34.14 9.49 11.45
C THR A 12 34.63 10.12 12.74
N ALA A 13 34.17 11.33 13.08
CA ALA A 13 34.46 11.99 14.36
C ALA A 13 33.95 11.19 15.58
N ARG A 14 32.91 10.37 15.41
CA ARG A 14 32.42 9.41 16.42
C ARG A 14 33.12 8.05 16.40
N GLY A 15 34.06 7.83 15.47
CA GLY A 15 34.72 6.54 15.28
C GLY A 15 33.81 5.46 14.70
N TRP A 16 32.70 5.84 14.06
CA TRP A 16 31.72 4.88 13.55
C TRP A 16 32.05 4.45 12.12
N SER A 17 31.81 3.18 11.79
CA SER A 17 31.79 2.69 10.40
C SER A 17 30.44 3.00 9.74
N GLN A 18 30.36 2.93 8.40
CA GLN A 18 29.08 3.06 7.69
C GLN A 18 28.10 1.97 8.16
N GLU A 19 28.57 0.74 8.36
CA GLU A 19 27.75 -0.37 8.89
C GLU A 19 27.23 -0.07 10.30
N ARG A 20 28.05 0.56 11.15
CA ARG A 20 27.60 0.99 12.47
C ARG A 20 26.52 2.05 12.38
N LEU A 21 26.66 3.02 11.47
CA LEU A 21 25.64 4.04 11.24
C LEU A 21 24.32 3.42 10.75
N ILE A 22 24.38 2.47 9.82
CA ILE A 22 23.19 1.73 9.34
C ILE A 22 22.50 1.00 10.49
N PHE A 23 23.28 0.28 11.30
CA PHE A 23 22.76 -0.42 12.48
C PHE A 23 22.04 0.52 13.46
N GLU A 24 22.61 1.69 13.73
CA GLU A 24 21.98 2.67 14.63
C GLU A 24 20.75 3.32 14.01
N ILE A 25 20.73 3.58 12.69
CA ILE A 25 19.54 4.08 11.98
C ILE A 25 18.40 3.08 12.11
N GLU A 26 18.66 1.79 11.85
CA GLU A 26 17.66 0.73 11.99
C GLU A 26 17.18 0.59 13.44
N ARG A 27 18.10 0.68 14.42
CA ARG A 27 17.76 0.61 15.83
C ARG A 27 16.88 1.79 16.25
N TYR A 28 17.23 3.01 15.87
CA TYR A 28 16.46 4.21 16.15
C TYR A 28 15.07 4.13 15.51
N ALA A 29 15.02 3.69 14.25
CA ALA A 29 13.76 3.50 13.53
C ALA A 29 12.84 2.49 14.24
N ARG A 30 13.37 1.34 14.68
CA ARG A 30 12.61 0.35 15.47
C ARG A 30 12.12 0.92 16.80
N GLN A 31 12.95 1.69 17.51
CA GLN A 31 12.58 2.28 18.80
C GLN A 31 11.50 3.36 18.68
N HIS A 32 11.52 4.12 17.59
CA HIS A 32 10.60 5.24 17.35
C HIS A 32 9.47 4.90 16.37
N MET A 33 9.30 3.61 16.03
CA MET A 33 8.30 3.12 15.07
C MET A 33 8.34 3.85 13.71
N LEU A 34 9.52 4.27 13.30
CA LEU A 34 9.75 4.90 12.00
C LEU A 34 10.05 3.83 10.95
N ASN A 35 9.47 3.99 9.76
CA ASN A 35 9.79 3.13 8.63
C ASN A 35 11.05 3.67 7.92
N VAL A 36 12.05 2.81 7.68
CA VAL A 36 13.30 3.13 6.98
C VAL A 36 13.57 2.12 5.88
N ALA A 37 14.41 2.49 4.90
CA ALA A 37 14.77 1.57 3.82
C ALA A 37 15.51 0.33 4.34
N SER A 38 15.57 -0.71 3.50
CA SER A 38 16.28 -1.95 3.81
C SER A 38 17.77 -1.71 4.10
N SER A 39 18.42 -2.61 4.85
CA SER A 39 19.86 -2.49 5.15
C SER A 39 20.74 -2.34 3.89
N ALA A 40 20.39 -3.03 2.81
CA ALA A 40 21.08 -2.94 1.52
C ALA A 40 20.90 -1.56 0.87
N SER A 41 19.69 -0.99 0.94
CA SER A 41 19.39 0.35 0.44
C SER A 41 20.07 1.43 1.30
N LEU A 42 20.06 1.28 2.63
CA LEU A 42 20.74 2.17 3.56
C LEU A 42 22.24 2.22 3.32
N LYS A 43 22.87 1.10 2.96
CA LYS A 43 24.29 1.07 2.56
C LYS A 43 24.57 1.97 1.35
N THR A 44 23.69 1.90 0.35
CA THR A 44 23.77 2.76 -0.84
C THR A 44 23.54 4.21 -0.47
N TYR A 45 22.49 4.49 0.31
CA TYR A 45 22.12 5.84 0.72
C TYR A 45 23.21 6.53 1.54
N VAL A 46 23.77 5.84 2.54
CA VAL A 46 24.88 6.37 3.35
C VAL A 46 26.09 6.66 2.46
N SER A 47 26.42 5.77 1.53
CA SER A 47 27.50 6.02 0.57
C SER A 47 27.24 7.24 -0.30
N GLU A 48 26.02 7.42 -0.82
CA GLU A 48 25.69 8.56 -1.67
C GLU A 48 25.60 9.88 -0.92
N TRP A 49 25.04 9.88 0.29
CA TRP A 49 25.03 11.05 1.18
C TRP A 49 26.45 11.49 1.54
N GLU A 50 27.33 10.53 1.86
CA GLU A 50 28.73 10.83 2.18
C GLU A 50 29.55 11.35 1.01
N ASN A 51 29.16 10.97 -0.21
CA ASN A 51 29.81 11.41 -1.45
C ASN A 51 29.10 12.62 -2.09
N GLY A 52 28.06 13.18 -1.46
CA GLY A 52 27.30 14.32 -1.97
C GLY A 52 26.48 14.02 -3.23
N ARG A 53 26.33 12.74 -3.60
CA ARG A 53 25.52 12.30 -4.76
C ARG A 53 24.03 12.34 -4.48
N ARG A 54 23.64 12.39 -3.20
CA ARG A 54 22.25 12.40 -2.74
C ARG A 54 22.06 13.42 -1.63
N VAL A 55 20.96 14.15 -1.69
CA VAL A 55 20.54 15.05 -0.61
C VAL A 55 19.89 14.24 0.51
N ILE A 56 20.21 14.56 1.77
CA ILE A 56 19.55 13.96 2.93
C ILE A 56 18.16 14.59 3.03
N THR A 57 17.12 13.82 2.69
CA THR A 57 15.72 14.25 2.84
C THR A 57 15.33 14.40 4.30
N GLU A 58 14.31 15.23 4.60
CA GLU A 58 13.82 15.46 5.97
C GLU A 58 13.51 14.17 6.74
N ARG A 59 12.94 13.16 6.07
CA ARG A 59 12.67 11.82 6.65
C ARG A 59 13.89 11.16 7.31
N TYR A 60 15.08 11.35 6.74
CA TYR A 60 16.33 10.81 7.29
C TYR A 60 17.04 11.83 8.18
N ALA A 61 16.88 13.12 7.91
CA ALA A 61 17.42 14.18 8.77
C ALA A 61 16.86 14.09 10.20
N VAL A 62 15.55 13.85 10.38
CA VAL A 62 14.93 13.68 11.71
C VAL A 62 15.47 12.49 12.51
N ILE A 63 16.09 11.50 11.85
CA ILE A 63 16.75 10.36 12.49
C ILE A 63 18.21 10.70 12.77
N LEU A 64 18.92 11.25 11.78
CA LEU A 64 20.35 11.50 11.85
C LEU A 64 20.70 12.63 12.83
N ARG A 65 19.86 13.68 12.94
CA ARG A 65 20.03 14.78 13.90
C ARG A 65 20.16 14.28 15.35
N PRO A 66 19.19 13.53 15.91
CA PRO A 66 19.29 13.04 17.28
C PRO A 66 20.35 11.94 17.43
N LEU A 67 20.50 11.08 16.43
CA LEU A 67 21.43 9.94 16.46
C LEU A 67 22.91 10.39 16.43
N LEU A 68 23.20 11.45 15.70
CA LEU A 68 24.52 12.07 15.60
C LEU A 68 24.62 13.38 16.39
N GLY A 69 23.58 13.81 17.11
CA GLY A 69 23.57 15.08 17.86
C GLY A 69 24.04 16.28 17.04
N VAL A 70 23.59 16.40 15.78
CA VAL A 70 24.03 17.44 14.82
C VAL A 70 22.85 18.20 14.23
N THR A 71 23.13 19.39 13.72
CA THR A 71 22.21 20.27 13.00
C THR A 71 22.22 20.00 11.48
N ASP A 72 21.24 20.55 10.76
CA ASP A 72 21.16 20.41 9.29
C ASP A 72 22.38 20.99 8.57
N ALA A 73 22.90 22.11 9.07
CA ALA A 73 24.10 22.75 8.52
C ALA A 73 25.34 21.84 8.64
N GLU A 74 25.41 21.03 9.70
CA GLU A 74 26.50 20.08 9.93
C GLU A 74 26.32 18.78 9.13
N LEU A 75 25.07 18.38 8.84
CA LEU A 75 24.72 17.27 7.96
C LEU A 75 24.98 17.57 6.48
N GLY A 76 24.67 18.79 6.03
CA GLY A 76 24.63 19.17 4.61
C GLY A 76 26.00 19.37 3.93
N GLY A 77 27.07 19.61 4.67
CA GLY A 77 28.39 19.87 4.07
C GLY A 77 28.46 21.19 3.27
N GLU A 78 29.67 21.57 2.85
CA GLU A 78 29.81 22.60 1.80
C GLU A 78 29.43 21.97 0.45
N PRO A 79 28.67 22.68 -0.41
CA PRO A 79 28.27 22.15 -1.71
C PRO A 79 29.51 22.01 -2.61
N ALA A 80 30.09 20.81 -2.66
CA ALA A 80 31.03 20.44 -3.70
C ALA A 80 30.23 20.32 -5.01
N HIS A 81 30.14 21.43 -5.76
CA HIS A 81 29.63 21.54 -7.13
C HIS A 81 28.54 20.52 -7.46
N ALA A 82 27.32 20.77 -6.98
CA ALA A 82 26.15 20.04 -7.41
C ALA A 82 25.92 20.31 -8.90
N ILE A 83 26.35 19.38 -9.74
CA ILE A 83 25.80 19.24 -11.08
C ILE A 83 24.32 18.90 -10.87
N PRO A 84 23.36 19.65 -11.44
CA PRO A 84 21.96 19.29 -11.36
C PRO A 84 21.76 18.04 -12.22
N GLN A 85 21.97 16.86 -11.63
CA GLN A 85 21.53 15.62 -12.23
C GLN A 85 20.04 15.49 -11.91
N GLN A 86 19.25 15.48 -12.99
CA GLN A 86 17.88 14.94 -12.97
C GLN A 86 17.84 13.76 -12.02
N ALA A 87 16.95 13.83 -11.03
CA ALA A 87 16.62 12.68 -10.20
C ALA A 87 16.40 11.50 -11.14
N ASP A 88 17.33 10.55 -11.10
CA ASP A 88 17.32 9.40 -11.98
C ASP A 88 15.95 8.72 -11.75
N GLY A 89 15.14 8.54 -12.79
CA GLY A 89 13.82 7.91 -12.66
C GLY A 89 13.90 6.53 -11.99
N TYR A 90 15.10 5.94 -12.02
CA TYR A 90 15.46 4.73 -11.30
C TYR A 90 15.46 4.90 -9.77
N GLU A 91 15.83 6.07 -9.22
CA GLU A 91 15.85 6.34 -7.78
C GLU A 91 14.43 6.53 -7.20
N ASP A 92 13.56 7.25 -7.91
CA ASP A 92 12.14 7.37 -7.53
C ASP A 92 11.45 6.01 -7.61
N LEU A 93 11.76 5.22 -8.65
CA LEU A 93 11.29 3.85 -8.78
C LEU A 93 11.78 2.96 -7.63
N LEU A 94 13.07 2.98 -7.28
CA LEU A 94 13.61 2.19 -6.17
C LEU A 94 13.03 2.62 -4.81
N SER A 95 12.84 3.93 -4.59
CA SER A 95 12.19 4.46 -3.39
C SER A 95 10.74 3.99 -3.26
N ARG A 96 10.00 3.97 -4.38
CA ARG A 96 8.63 3.44 -4.43
C ARG A 96 8.60 1.93 -4.23
N ILE A 97 9.52 1.18 -4.83
CA ILE A 97 9.66 -0.28 -4.64
C ILE A 97 10.04 -0.63 -3.20
N ASP A 98 10.94 0.12 -2.56
CA ASP A 98 11.31 -0.11 -1.16
C ASP A 98 10.16 0.28 -0.22
N SER A 99 9.43 1.34 -0.52
CA SER A 99 8.19 1.69 0.19
C SER A 99 7.14 0.59 0.04
N ALA A 100 7.02 -0.02 -1.15
CA ALA A 100 6.16 -1.16 -1.41
C ALA A 100 6.64 -2.47 -0.78
N ARG A 101 7.95 -2.68 -0.60
CA ARG A 101 8.50 -3.78 0.21
C ARG A 101 8.20 -3.62 1.69
N SER A 102 8.08 -2.37 2.16
CA SER A 102 7.64 -2.04 3.51
C SER A 102 6.12 -2.02 3.69
N VAL A 103 5.37 -2.44 2.66
CA VAL A 103 3.95 -2.84 2.79
C VAL A 103 3.94 -4.08 3.67
N SER A 104 3.97 -3.79 4.96
CA SER A 104 3.92 -4.74 6.04
C SER A 104 2.55 -5.38 6.08
N ASP A 105 2.45 -6.56 6.67
CA ASP A 105 1.17 -7.18 7.02
C ASP A 105 0.23 -6.19 7.75
N SER A 106 0.78 -5.18 8.44
CA SER A 106 -0.01 -4.11 9.08
C SER A 106 -0.76 -3.21 8.11
N MET A 107 -0.21 -2.91 6.92
CA MET A 107 -0.91 -2.12 5.91
C MET A 107 -2.02 -2.92 5.23
N VAL A 108 -1.77 -4.20 4.94
CA VAL A 108 -2.82 -5.11 4.44
C VAL A 108 -3.92 -5.24 5.48
N SER A 109 -3.59 -5.38 6.76
CA SER A 109 -4.57 -5.36 7.86
C SER A 109 -5.38 -4.07 7.85
N THR A 110 -4.71 -2.91 7.76
CA THR A 110 -5.39 -1.60 7.74
C THR A 110 -6.37 -1.49 6.56
N PHE A 111 -5.97 -1.98 5.38
CA PHE A 111 -6.82 -2.02 4.20
C PHE A 111 -8.04 -2.92 4.39
N MET A 112 -7.87 -4.08 5.03
CA MET A 112 -8.96 -4.99 5.36
C MET A 112 -9.90 -4.36 6.40
N ASP A 113 -9.35 -3.74 7.44
CA ASP A 113 -10.11 -3.06 8.50
C ASP A 113 -10.93 -1.89 7.94
N GLN A 114 -10.35 -1.11 7.02
CA GLN A 114 -11.07 -0.03 6.33
C GLN A 114 -12.18 -0.58 5.42
N THR A 115 -11.99 -1.74 4.80
CA THR A 115 -13.04 -2.41 4.02
C THR A 115 -14.22 -2.83 4.92
N GLU A 116 -13.93 -3.39 6.10
CA GLU A 116 -14.96 -3.75 7.07
C GLU A 116 -15.68 -2.53 7.68
N LEU A 117 -14.96 -1.42 7.87
CA LEU A 117 -15.54 -0.16 8.28
C LEU A 117 -16.51 0.36 7.22
N LEU A 118 -16.10 0.41 5.95
CA LEU A 118 -16.96 0.84 4.83
C LEU A 118 -18.19 -0.07 4.69
N ARG A 119 -18.05 -1.38 4.89
CA ARG A 119 -19.19 -2.31 4.92
C ARG A 119 -20.15 -2.00 6.07
N THR A 120 -19.62 -1.64 7.23
CA THR A 120 -20.44 -1.29 8.39
C THR A 120 -21.18 0.03 8.20
N MET A 121 -20.48 1.04 7.68
CA MET A 121 -21.08 2.34 7.36
C MET A 121 -22.19 2.21 6.32
N ASP A 122 -21.99 1.38 5.30
CA ASP A 122 -22.97 1.13 4.24
C ASP A 122 -24.27 0.54 4.80
N ARG A 123 -24.17 -0.43 5.72
CA ARG A 123 -25.34 -0.98 6.42
C ARG A 123 -26.10 0.04 7.25
N GLN A 124 -25.42 1.07 7.77
CA GLN A 124 -26.03 2.08 8.65
C GLN A 124 -26.61 3.28 7.88
N MET A 125 -25.92 3.73 6.84
CA MET A 125 -26.23 5.00 6.16
C MET A 125 -26.54 4.85 4.67
N GLY A 126 -26.32 3.66 4.10
CA GLY A 126 -26.52 3.35 2.69
C GLY A 126 -25.36 3.74 1.77
N ALA A 127 -25.28 3.08 0.62
CA ALA A 127 -24.15 3.13 -0.30
C ALA A 127 -23.90 4.51 -0.94
N SER A 128 -24.94 5.30 -1.20
CA SER A 128 -24.84 6.54 -1.97
C SER A 128 -23.89 7.57 -1.35
N GLY A 129 -23.81 7.64 -0.02
CA GLY A 129 -22.91 8.57 0.70
C GLY A 129 -21.46 8.10 0.82
N LEU A 130 -21.16 6.86 0.40
CA LEU A 130 -19.85 6.22 0.58
C LEU A 130 -19.08 6.01 -0.72
N VAL A 131 -19.69 6.34 -1.86
CA VAL A 131 -19.13 6.14 -3.20
C VAL A 131 -17.70 6.68 -3.31
N ASP A 132 -17.49 7.94 -2.93
CA ASP A 132 -16.17 8.58 -3.08
C ASP A 132 -15.12 7.96 -2.15
N GLN A 133 -15.53 7.58 -0.93
CA GLN A 133 -14.66 6.91 0.03
C GLN A 133 -14.26 5.51 -0.45
N MET A 134 -15.21 4.74 -1.00
CA MET A 134 -14.93 3.43 -1.57
C MET A 134 -14.01 3.54 -2.80
N ASN A 135 -14.25 4.49 -3.69
CA ASN A 135 -13.39 4.70 -4.86
C ASN A 135 -11.96 5.09 -4.47
N GLY A 136 -11.80 5.99 -3.49
CA GLY A 136 -10.49 6.36 -2.97
C GLY A 136 -9.75 5.17 -2.32
N HIS A 137 -10.49 4.31 -1.61
CA HIS A 137 -9.95 3.09 -0.99
C HIS A 137 -9.46 2.08 -2.03
N LEU A 138 -10.24 1.84 -3.09
CA LEU A 138 -9.83 0.98 -4.21
C LEU A 138 -8.59 1.53 -4.92
N ALA A 139 -8.56 2.84 -5.21
CA ALA A 139 -7.42 3.47 -5.85
C ALA A 139 -6.13 3.33 -5.02
N ALA A 140 -6.21 3.49 -3.69
CA ALA A 140 -5.07 3.31 -2.80
C ALA A 140 -4.52 1.87 -2.83
N MET A 141 -5.40 0.86 -2.91
CA MET A 141 -5.00 -0.54 -3.05
C MET A 141 -4.40 -0.85 -4.43
N GLU A 142 -4.95 -0.28 -5.52
CA GLU A 142 -4.40 -0.42 -6.88
C GLU A 142 -3.01 0.24 -7.00
N ASP A 143 -2.83 1.41 -6.40
CA ASP A 143 -1.53 2.08 -6.31
C ASP A 143 -0.53 1.25 -5.49
N ALA A 144 -0.94 0.71 -4.34
CA ALA A 144 -0.10 -0.19 -3.55
C ALA A 144 0.31 -1.44 -4.33
N LEU A 145 -0.60 -2.02 -5.11
CA LEU A 145 -0.34 -3.17 -5.97
C LEU A 145 0.63 -2.84 -7.10
N THR A 146 0.55 -1.63 -7.66
CA THR A 146 1.43 -1.18 -8.77
C THR A 146 2.91 -1.24 -8.38
N PHE A 147 3.24 -0.93 -7.13
CA PHE A 147 4.62 -0.94 -6.66
C PHE A 147 5.02 -2.24 -5.93
N ALA A 148 4.08 -3.15 -5.66
CA ALA A 148 4.34 -4.44 -5.04
C ALA A 148 4.92 -5.47 -6.03
N VAL A 149 6.24 -5.63 -6.02
CA VAL A 149 6.99 -6.49 -6.96
C VAL A 149 7.18 -7.92 -6.45
N LEU A 150 7.19 -8.15 -5.12
CA LEU A 150 7.40 -9.49 -4.55
C LEU A 150 6.07 -10.22 -4.38
N PRO A 151 5.95 -11.51 -4.75
CA PRO A 151 4.71 -12.27 -4.59
C PRO A 151 4.17 -12.28 -3.15
N GLY A 152 5.07 -12.29 -2.15
CA GLY A 152 4.71 -12.31 -0.73
C GLY A 152 3.97 -11.06 -0.24
N THR A 153 4.20 -9.89 -0.84
CA THR A 153 3.46 -8.66 -0.52
C THR A 153 2.35 -8.37 -1.54
N ARG A 154 2.57 -8.70 -2.81
CA ARG A 154 1.59 -8.50 -3.87
C ARG A 154 0.31 -9.30 -3.65
N ARG A 155 0.42 -10.59 -3.31
CA ARG A 155 -0.75 -11.48 -3.18
C ARG A 155 -1.70 -11.07 -2.05
N PRO A 156 -1.23 -10.69 -0.84
CA PRO A 156 -2.12 -10.18 0.20
C PRO A 156 -2.86 -8.90 -0.19
N ILE A 157 -2.18 -7.93 -0.82
CA ILE A 157 -2.81 -6.68 -1.31
C ILE A 157 -3.85 -7.01 -2.38
N ALA A 158 -3.50 -7.87 -3.35
CA ALA A 158 -4.41 -8.30 -4.41
C ALA A 158 -5.65 -9.03 -3.84
N THR A 159 -5.47 -9.84 -2.79
CA THR A 159 -6.58 -10.49 -2.08
C THR A 159 -7.49 -9.47 -1.41
N ALA A 160 -6.92 -8.48 -0.72
CA ALA A 160 -7.68 -7.40 -0.09
C ALA A 160 -8.46 -6.58 -1.13
N LEU A 161 -7.82 -6.24 -2.25
CA LEU A 161 -8.44 -5.54 -3.37
C LEU A 161 -9.59 -6.36 -3.99
N ALA A 162 -9.44 -7.67 -4.15
CA ALA A 162 -10.50 -8.53 -4.67
C ALA A 162 -11.75 -8.48 -3.77
N GLY A 163 -11.57 -8.55 -2.45
CA GLY A 163 -12.66 -8.43 -1.48
C GLY A 163 -13.31 -7.05 -1.47
N ALA A 164 -12.52 -5.98 -1.47
CA ALA A 164 -13.01 -4.61 -1.48
C ALA A 164 -13.74 -4.25 -2.78
N ALA A 165 -13.22 -4.66 -3.94
CA ALA A 165 -13.85 -4.43 -5.23
C ALA A 165 -15.19 -5.20 -5.36
N THR A 166 -15.29 -6.40 -4.78
CA THR A 166 -16.57 -7.13 -4.71
C THR A 166 -17.59 -6.37 -3.86
N LEU A 167 -17.19 -5.82 -2.71
CA LEU A 167 -18.06 -4.96 -1.89
C LEU A 167 -18.49 -3.69 -2.63
N ALA A 168 -17.56 -3.03 -3.31
CA ALA A 168 -17.83 -1.82 -4.10
C ALA A 168 -18.83 -2.09 -5.25
N ALA A 169 -18.77 -3.29 -5.84
CA ALA A 169 -19.73 -3.70 -6.86
C ALA A 169 -21.16 -3.76 -6.28
N TRP A 170 -21.32 -4.39 -5.11
CA TRP A 170 -22.61 -4.43 -4.41
C TRP A 170 -23.13 -3.05 -4.01
N GLN A 171 -22.26 -2.20 -3.44
CA GLN A 171 -22.62 -0.82 -3.11
C GLN A 171 -23.05 -0.02 -4.35
N ALA A 172 -22.40 -0.24 -5.49
CA ALA A 172 -22.79 0.39 -6.74
C ALA A 172 -24.17 -0.07 -7.21
N LEU A 173 -24.52 -1.35 -7.02
CA LEU A 173 -25.87 -1.87 -7.31
C LEU A 173 -26.93 -1.28 -6.38
N ASP A 174 -26.64 -1.20 -5.08
CA ASP A 174 -27.54 -0.58 -4.09
C ASP A 174 -27.78 0.91 -4.38
N ALA A 175 -26.78 1.60 -4.97
CA ALA A 175 -26.90 2.96 -5.48
C ALA A 175 -27.49 3.06 -6.89
N GLY A 176 -27.91 1.94 -7.51
CA GLY A 176 -28.53 1.88 -8.84
C GLY A 176 -27.58 2.01 -10.03
N SER A 177 -26.26 1.98 -9.82
CA SER A 177 -25.24 2.15 -10.85
C SER A 177 -24.69 0.80 -11.34
N VAL A 178 -25.43 0.17 -12.26
CA VAL A 178 -25.10 -1.15 -12.82
C VAL A 178 -23.76 -1.16 -13.57
N GLU A 179 -23.48 -0.12 -14.36
CA GLU A 179 -22.20 -0.04 -15.11
C GLU A 179 -20.99 0.02 -14.17
N ARG A 180 -21.10 0.81 -13.09
CA ARG A 180 -20.03 0.90 -12.09
C ARG A 180 -19.85 -0.42 -11.35
N ALA A 181 -20.95 -1.08 -11.00
CA ALA A 181 -20.90 -2.42 -10.41
C ALA A 181 -20.15 -3.42 -11.30
N TRP A 182 -20.43 -3.40 -12.61
CA TRP A 182 -19.75 -4.25 -13.57
C TRP A 182 -18.23 -4.02 -13.58
N ARG A 183 -17.80 -2.75 -13.63
CA ARG A 183 -16.37 -2.40 -13.59
C ARG A 183 -15.69 -2.89 -12.31
N HIS A 184 -16.36 -2.78 -11.17
CA HIS A 184 -15.83 -3.27 -9.89
C HIS A 184 -15.74 -4.81 -9.84
N TYR A 185 -16.69 -5.55 -10.41
CA TYR A 185 -16.56 -7.01 -10.55
C TYR A 185 -15.39 -7.40 -11.46
N GLU A 186 -15.18 -6.68 -12.58
CA GLU A 186 -14.01 -6.93 -13.44
C GLU A 186 -12.69 -6.67 -12.69
N LEU A 187 -12.63 -5.61 -11.87
CA LEU A 187 -11.48 -5.34 -11.00
C LEU A 187 -11.28 -6.46 -9.98
N ALA A 188 -12.35 -6.92 -9.32
CA ALA A 188 -12.28 -8.00 -8.34
C ALA A 188 -11.72 -9.30 -8.92
N LYS A 189 -12.16 -9.67 -10.13
CA LYS A 189 -11.66 -10.87 -10.83
C LYS A 189 -10.18 -10.77 -11.19
N ARG A 190 -9.74 -9.61 -11.72
CA ARG A 190 -8.33 -9.36 -12.04
C ARG A 190 -7.46 -9.41 -10.79
N ALA A 191 -7.90 -8.77 -9.70
CA ALA A 191 -7.20 -8.80 -8.42
C ALA A 191 -7.12 -10.22 -7.83
N ALA A 192 -8.19 -11.01 -7.94
CA ALA A 192 -8.19 -12.41 -7.50
C ALA A 192 -7.24 -13.31 -8.31
N GLN A 193 -7.11 -13.03 -9.62
CA GLN A 193 -6.12 -13.70 -10.48
C GLN A 193 -4.70 -13.32 -10.08
N ASP A 194 -4.42 -12.04 -9.87
CA ASP A 194 -3.12 -11.53 -9.39
C ASP A 194 -2.74 -12.11 -8.01
N ALA A 195 -3.75 -12.36 -7.17
CA ALA A 195 -3.59 -12.97 -5.85
C ALA A 195 -3.33 -14.49 -5.89
N ASP A 196 -3.57 -15.16 -7.03
CA ASP A 196 -3.63 -16.63 -7.12
C ASP A 196 -4.67 -17.22 -6.15
N ALA A 197 -5.84 -16.55 -6.06
CA ALA A 197 -6.89 -16.84 -5.08
C ALA A 197 -8.19 -17.31 -5.76
N PRO A 198 -8.29 -18.59 -6.16
CA PRO A 198 -9.40 -19.10 -6.98
C PRO A 198 -10.77 -18.97 -6.29
N GLN A 199 -10.82 -19.03 -4.96
CA GLN A 199 -12.04 -18.83 -4.19
C GLN A 199 -12.61 -17.40 -4.31
N TYR A 200 -11.76 -16.39 -4.39
CA TYR A 200 -12.19 -14.99 -4.59
C TYR A 200 -12.63 -14.77 -6.04
N LEU A 201 -11.93 -15.39 -7.00
CA LEU A 201 -12.32 -15.34 -8.41
C LEU A 201 -13.71 -15.97 -8.62
N ALA A 202 -13.92 -17.17 -8.07
CA ALA A 202 -15.19 -17.87 -8.15
C ALA A 202 -16.32 -17.08 -7.48
N HIS A 203 -16.05 -16.47 -6.32
CA HIS A 203 -17.01 -15.61 -5.64
C HIS A 203 -17.39 -14.42 -6.52
N ALA A 204 -16.43 -13.60 -6.98
CA ALA A 204 -16.72 -12.44 -7.82
C ALA A 204 -17.48 -12.80 -9.11
N MET A 205 -17.13 -13.93 -9.75
CA MET A 205 -17.86 -14.44 -10.91
C MET A 205 -19.29 -14.84 -10.58
N GLY A 206 -19.50 -15.51 -9.44
CA GLY A 206 -20.83 -15.91 -8.97
C GLY A 206 -21.73 -14.71 -8.66
N GLU A 207 -21.21 -13.73 -7.93
CA GLU A 207 -21.93 -12.49 -7.60
C GLU A 207 -22.28 -11.69 -8.87
N GLN A 208 -21.34 -11.55 -9.81
CA GLN A 208 -21.59 -10.88 -11.10
C GLN A 208 -22.66 -11.61 -11.94
N ALA A 209 -22.65 -12.94 -11.95
CA ALA A 209 -23.64 -13.74 -12.67
C ALA A 209 -25.04 -13.65 -12.05
N TYR A 210 -25.14 -13.59 -10.72
CA TYR A 210 -26.41 -13.40 -10.01
C TYR A 210 -27.13 -12.12 -10.47
N VAL A 211 -26.38 -11.02 -10.60
CA VAL A 211 -26.91 -9.73 -11.08
C VAL A 211 -27.49 -9.82 -12.50
N LEU A 212 -26.86 -10.59 -13.39
CA LEU A 212 -27.37 -10.82 -14.75
C LEU A 212 -28.64 -11.67 -14.76
N GLY A 213 -28.75 -12.63 -13.84
CA GLY A 213 -29.94 -13.47 -13.67
C GLY A 213 -31.16 -12.68 -13.21
N ASP A 214 -30.96 -11.71 -12.32
CA ASP A 214 -32.02 -10.83 -11.82
C ASP A 214 -32.40 -9.72 -12.83
N ALA A 215 -31.52 -9.43 -13.81
CA ALA A 215 -31.74 -8.49 -14.91
C ALA A 215 -32.38 -9.12 -16.18
N GLY A 216 -32.82 -10.39 -16.12
CA GLY A 216 -33.40 -11.11 -17.25
C GLY A 216 -34.65 -10.42 -17.87
N PRO A 217 -34.91 -10.61 -19.18
CA PRO A 217 -35.93 -9.85 -19.89
C PRO A 217 -37.32 -10.09 -19.30
N THR A 218 -37.98 -9.02 -18.82
CA THR A 218 -39.41 -9.03 -18.54
C THR A 218 -40.13 -9.31 -19.86
N ARG A 219 -40.65 -10.54 -20.04
CA ARG A 219 -41.41 -10.92 -21.24
C ARG A 219 -42.78 -10.23 -21.35
N ASP A 220 -43.12 -9.33 -20.43
CA ASP A 220 -44.32 -8.52 -20.53
C ASP A 220 -43.99 -7.04 -20.30
N GLY A 221 -44.49 -6.20 -21.21
CA GLY A 221 -44.28 -4.75 -21.29
C GLY A 221 -44.95 -3.95 -20.16
N GLY A 222 -44.63 -4.24 -18.91
CA GLY A 222 -44.89 -3.38 -17.76
C GLY A 222 -43.58 -2.89 -17.18
N GLY A 223 -43.35 -1.58 -17.16
CA GLY A 223 -42.12 -0.96 -16.65
C GLY A 223 -41.78 -1.45 -15.24
N ALA A 224 -40.80 -2.35 -15.14
CA ALA A 224 -40.28 -2.84 -13.88
C ALA A 224 -39.09 -1.96 -13.48
N HIS A 225 -39.28 -1.19 -12.41
CA HIS A 225 -38.16 -0.62 -11.65
C HIS A 225 -37.27 -1.78 -11.17
N PRO A 226 -35.94 -1.73 -11.33
CA PRO A 226 -35.08 -2.77 -10.79
C PRO A 226 -35.36 -2.89 -9.29
N ARG A 227 -35.78 -4.09 -8.85
CA ARG A 227 -35.93 -4.38 -7.43
C ARG A 227 -34.56 -4.20 -6.78
N ARG A 228 -34.53 -3.47 -5.66
CA ARG A 228 -33.34 -3.27 -4.83
C ARG A 228 -32.76 -4.65 -4.48
N ALA A 229 -31.68 -5.04 -5.14
CA ALA A 229 -31.02 -6.32 -4.92
C ALA A 229 -30.35 -6.28 -3.54
N ALA A 230 -31.05 -6.78 -2.51
CA ALA A 230 -30.48 -6.88 -1.17
C ALA A 230 -29.44 -8.01 -1.17
N HIS A 231 -28.19 -7.67 -0.85
CA HIS A 231 -27.09 -8.63 -0.69
C HIS A 231 -27.47 -9.75 0.31
N PRO A 232 -27.45 -11.04 -0.06
CA PRO A 232 -27.60 -12.13 0.90
C PRO A 232 -26.35 -12.20 1.78
N GLN A 233 -26.47 -11.93 3.08
CA GLN A 233 -25.32 -11.88 4.00
C GLN A 233 -24.62 -13.24 4.14
N GLY A 234 -23.28 -13.20 4.21
CA GLY A 234 -22.54 -14.06 5.13
C GLY A 234 -21.69 -15.18 4.53
N ALA A 235 -20.60 -14.82 3.86
CA ALA A 235 -19.35 -15.55 3.98
C ALA A 235 -18.22 -14.60 3.59
N ALA A 236 -17.62 -13.92 4.57
CA ALA A 236 -16.25 -13.45 4.36
C ALA A 236 -15.46 -14.70 3.94
N VAL A 237 -14.78 -14.64 2.80
CA VAL A 237 -13.78 -15.63 2.46
C VAL A 237 -12.62 -15.42 3.43
N THR A 238 -12.74 -15.93 4.65
CA THR A 238 -11.69 -15.81 5.66
C THR A 238 -10.52 -16.68 5.17
N PRO A 239 -9.30 -16.15 5.04
CA PRO A 239 -8.16 -17.00 4.76
C PRO A 239 -7.94 -17.87 6.00
N THR A 240 -8.29 -19.15 5.92
CA THR A 240 -7.91 -20.13 6.94
C THR A 240 -6.39 -20.25 6.95
N SER A 241 -5.75 -19.53 7.87
CA SER A 241 -4.38 -19.82 8.30
C SER A 241 -4.37 -21.20 8.95
N ARG A 242 -4.05 -22.24 8.17
CA ARG A 242 -3.58 -23.53 8.68
C ARG A 242 -2.12 -23.68 8.27
N LEU A 243 -1.23 -23.25 9.16
CA LEU A 243 0.16 -23.69 9.18
C LEU A 243 0.41 -24.35 10.54
N ALA A 244 0.89 -25.60 10.45
CA ALA A 244 1.73 -26.30 11.41
C ALA A 244 1.16 -26.59 12.82
N GLU A 245 0.46 -27.72 12.94
CA GLU A 245 0.73 -28.68 14.02
C GLU A 245 0.51 -30.09 13.49
N ARG A 246 1.61 -30.75 13.06
CA ARG A 246 1.79 -32.20 13.20
C ARG A 246 3.29 -32.46 13.36
N GLY A 247 3.64 -33.01 14.51
CA GLY A 247 4.89 -33.71 14.72
C GLY A 247 4.91 -35.08 14.05
#